data_AF-A0A948DEW7-F1
#
_entry.id   AF-A0A948DEW7-F1
#
_cell.length_a   1.000
_cell.length_b   1.000
_cell.length_c   1.000
_cell.angle_alpha   90.00
_cell.angle_beta   90.00
_cell.angle_gamma   90.00
#
_symmetry.space_group_name_H-M   'P 1'
#
loop_
_entity.id
_entity.type
_entity.pdbx_description
1 polymer ?
#
loop_
_entity_poly.entity_id
_entity_poly.type
_entity_poly.pdbx_seq_one_letter_code
_entity_poly.pdbx_strand_id
1 'polypeptide(L)'
;MTYHDLINCGISHAQFETIHPFLDGKGRVGRLLITFQLREREVLQKPLLYLSCFCKQNRAECYDRLSTVRENGDWEGWLRFFLTGVYEVSLSAAAPARAVLDLQSSVRSEISRRFLKNDARGSSPAALLTTCRQPVGTDR
;
A
#
# COMPACT_ATOMS: atom_id res chain seq x y z
N MET A 1 11.03 -0.54 28.08
CA MET A 1 11.73 -0.22 26.82
C MET A 1 10.70 -0.17 25.70
N THR A 2 10.48 0.99 25.10
CA THR A 2 9.57 1.17 23.96
C THR A 2 10.39 1.05 22.67
N TYR A 3 10.18 -0.03 21.91
CA TYR A 3 10.76 -0.18 20.59
C TYR A 3 10.00 0.68 19.57
N HIS A 4 10.69 1.09 18.51
CA HIS A 4 10.08 1.85 17.40
C HIS A 4 8.93 1.06 16.76
N ASP A 5 7.87 1.72 16.32
CA ASP A 5 6.64 1.07 15.85
C ASP A 5 6.86 0.15 14.66
N LEU A 6 7.79 0.48 13.77
CA LEU A 6 8.20 -0.39 12.65
C LEU A 6 8.83 -1.70 13.13
N ILE A 7 9.60 -1.68 14.22
CA ILE A 7 10.22 -2.89 14.79
C ILE A 7 9.13 -3.77 15.40
N ASN A 8 8.24 -3.18 16.19
CA ASN A 8 7.09 -3.89 16.75
C ASN A 8 6.22 -4.52 15.65
N CYS A 9 6.05 -3.80 14.53
CA CYS A 9 5.32 -4.30 13.37
C CYS A 9 6.02 -5.48 12.70
N GLY A 10 7.33 -5.39 12.48
CA GLY A 10 8.13 -6.49 11.93
C GLY A 10 8.07 -7.75 12.79
N ILE A 11 8.14 -7.61 14.12
CA ILE A 11 8.01 -8.74 15.05
C ILE A 11 6.59 -9.34 15.00
N SER A 12 5.56 -8.49 15.06
CA SER A 12 4.15 -8.92 14.98
C SER A 12 3.88 -9.68 13.68
N HIS A 13 4.45 -9.21 12.57
CA HIS A 13 4.31 -9.85 11.26
C HIS A 13 4.94 -11.24 11.25
N ALA A 14 6.17 -11.39 11.75
CA ALA A 14 6.84 -12.70 11.83
C ALA A 14 6.07 -13.70 12.70
N GLN A 15 5.51 -13.24 13.83
CA GLN A 15 4.70 -14.07 14.70
C GLN A 15 3.39 -14.51 14.04
N PHE A 16 2.71 -13.59 13.34
CA PHE A 16 1.48 -13.89 12.61
C PHE A 16 1.71 -14.94 11.51
N GLU A 17 2.76 -14.75 10.70
CA GLU A 17 3.17 -15.72 9.68
C GLU A 17 3.69 -17.03 10.29
N THR A 18 4.04 -17.04 11.58
CA THR A 18 4.50 -18.26 12.26
C THR A 18 3.37 -19.10 12.79
N ILE A 19 2.43 -18.50 13.51
CA ILE A 19 1.30 -19.20 14.14
C ILE A 19 0.35 -19.79 13.09
N HIS A 20 0.30 -19.22 11.89
CA HIS A 20 -0.61 -19.66 10.82
C HIS A 20 -2.06 -19.90 11.31
N PRO A 21 -2.72 -18.91 11.93
CA PRO A 21 -3.99 -19.12 12.64
C PRO A 21 -5.19 -19.46 11.74
N PHE A 22 -5.05 -19.38 10.41
CA PHE A 22 -6.13 -19.61 9.46
C PHE A 22 -5.79 -20.72 8.45
N LEU A 23 -6.78 -21.54 8.11
CA LEU A 23 -6.68 -22.62 7.11
C LEU A 23 -6.53 -22.09 5.68
N ASP A 24 -7.22 -20.98 5.34
CA ASP A 24 -7.16 -20.35 4.02
C ASP A 24 -7.30 -18.81 4.14
N GLY A 25 -6.85 -18.04 3.13
CA GLY A 25 -6.88 -16.57 3.15
C GLY A 25 -5.71 -15.89 3.88
N LYS A 26 -4.67 -16.65 4.22
CA LYS A 26 -3.42 -16.22 4.89
C LYS A 26 -2.83 -14.94 4.30
N GLY A 27 -2.73 -14.91 2.98
CA GLY A 27 -2.23 -13.74 2.26
C GLY A 27 -3.09 -12.49 2.48
N ARG A 28 -4.43 -12.60 2.51
CA ARG A 28 -5.34 -11.45 2.66
C ARG A 28 -5.27 -10.83 4.06
N VAL A 29 -5.13 -11.66 5.10
CA VAL A 29 -5.02 -11.16 6.48
C VAL A 29 -3.62 -10.59 6.74
N GLY A 30 -2.56 -11.26 6.28
CA GLY A 30 -1.19 -10.74 6.38
C GLY A 30 -1.01 -9.39 5.67
N ARG A 31 -1.71 -9.19 4.53
CA ARG A 31 -1.77 -7.91 3.79
C ARG A 31 -2.41 -6.77 4.57
N LEU A 32 -3.42 -7.08 5.38
CA LEU A 32 -4.15 -6.07 6.14
C LEU A 32 -3.48 -5.78 7.48
N LEU A 33 -2.85 -6.77 8.11
CA LEU A 33 -2.30 -6.66 9.46
C LEU A 33 -1.26 -5.53 9.60
N ILE A 34 -0.23 -5.53 8.75
CA ILE A 34 0.84 -4.50 8.80
C ILE A 34 0.23 -3.12 8.56
N THR A 35 -0.59 -3.01 7.53
CA THR A 35 -1.21 -1.76 7.13
C THR A 35 -2.13 -1.19 8.22
N PHE A 36 -2.87 -2.06 8.91
CA PHE A 36 -3.76 -1.69 10.01
C PHE A 36 -2.96 -1.29 11.25
N GLN A 37 -1.94 -2.05 11.63
CA GLN A 37 -1.11 -1.77 12.79
C GLN A 37 -0.35 -0.44 12.64
N LEU A 38 0.16 -0.13 11.45
CA LEU A 38 0.79 1.16 11.16
C LEU A 38 -0.21 2.32 11.08
N ARG A 39 -1.48 2.04 10.73
CA ARG A 39 -2.56 3.04 10.78
C ARG A 39 -2.98 3.36 12.21
N GLU A 40 -3.17 2.33 13.02
CA GLU A 40 -3.53 2.44 14.44
C GLU A 40 -2.47 3.19 15.23
N ARG A 41 -1.19 2.98 14.90
CA ARG A 41 -0.05 3.70 15.51
C ARG A 41 0.26 5.05 14.86
N GLU A 42 -0.61 5.54 13.99
CA GLU A 42 -0.49 6.84 13.29
C GLU A 42 0.77 7.03 12.42
N VAL A 43 1.55 5.97 12.18
CA VAL A 43 2.70 5.99 11.27
C VAL A 43 2.27 6.24 9.82
N LEU A 44 1.07 5.77 9.45
CA LEU A 44 0.47 6.00 8.13
C LEU A 44 -0.81 6.82 8.22
N GLN A 45 -0.97 7.85 7.38
CA GLN A 45 -2.23 8.59 7.23
C GLN A 45 -3.26 7.89 6.35
N LYS A 46 -2.84 6.93 5.52
CA LYS A 46 -3.73 6.09 4.70
C LYS A 46 -3.12 4.69 4.57
N PRO A 47 -3.95 3.64 4.46
CA PRO A 47 -3.49 2.24 4.38
C PRO A 47 -2.94 1.90 2.98
N LEU A 48 -1.86 2.56 2.55
CA LEU A 48 -1.33 2.45 1.18
C LEU A 48 -0.08 1.59 1.05
N LEU A 49 0.50 1.14 2.18
CA LEU A 49 1.75 0.38 2.17
C LEU A 49 1.48 -1.13 2.05
N TYR A 50 1.71 -1.69 0.88
CA TYR A 50 1.36 -3.09 0.58
C TYR A 50 2.58 -4.03 0.64
N LEU A 51 3.11 -4.23 1.84
CA LEU A 51 4.36 -4.98 2.06
C LEU A 51 4.31 -6.44 1.59
N SER A 52 3.13 -7.08 1.60
CA SER A 52 3.02 -8.46 1.14
C SER A 52 3.31 -8.64 -0.35
N CYS A 53 3.33 -7.56 -1.15
CA CYS A 53 3.84 -7.64 -2.52
C CYS A 53 5.34 -7.95 -2.53
N PHE A 54 6.11 -7.24 -1.71
CA PHE A 54 7.54 -7.46 -1.53
C PHE A 54 7.82 -8.88 -1.03
N CYS A 55 7.17 -9.31 0.05
CA CYS A 55 7.35 -10.68 0.56
C CYS A 55 6.95 -11.76 -0.47
N LYS A 56 5.97 -11.48 -1.35
CA LYS A 56 5.57 -12.40 -2.42
C LYS A 56 6.60 -12.45 -3.55
N GLN A 57 7.22 -11.32 -3.90
CA GLN A 57 8.29 -11.25 -4.90
C GLN A 57 9.55 -11.94 -4.37
N ASN A 58 9.90 -11.71 -3.10
CA ASN A 58 11.05 -12.29 -2.41
C ASN A 58 10.65 -13.53 -1.59
N ARG A 59 9.79 -14.40 -2.15
CA ARG A 59 9.16 -15.50 -1.41
C ARG A 59 10.18 -16.41 -0.72
N ALA A 60 11.20 -16.87 -1.45
CA ALA A 60 12.22 -17.78 -0.91
C ALA A 60 12.94 -17.17 0.28
N GLU A 61 13.46 -15.95 0.13
CA GLU A 61 14.15 -15.24 1.20
C GLU A 61 13.23 -14.97 2.40
N CYS A 62 11.97 -14.59 2.16
CA CYS A 62 11.00 -14.39 3.24
C CYS A 62 10.82 -15.66 4.07
N TYR A 63 10.68 -16.84 3.42
CA TYR A 63 10.59 -18.11 4.13
C TYR A 63 11.89 -18.45 4.86
N ASP A 64 13.04 -18.31 4.22
CA ASP A 64 14.33 -18.64 4.82
C ASP A 64 14.60 -17.78 6.07
N ARG A 65 14.31 -16.47 6.00
CA ARG A 65 14.45 -15.55 7.14
C ARG A 65 13.49 -15.93 8.27
N LEU A 66 12.23 -16.24 7.97
CA LEU A 66 11.26 -16.68 8.98
C LEU A 66 11.65 -18.01 9.63
N SER A 67 12.21 -18.95 8.88
CA SER A 67 12.74 -20.22 9.41
C SER A 67 13.95 -19.97 10.30
N THR A 68 14.89 -19.12 9.88
CA THR A 68 16.09 -18.77 10.66
C THR A 68 15.72 -18.08 11.97
N VAL A 69 14.68 -17.25 12.00
CA VAL A 69 14.14 -16.67 13.24
C VAL A 69 13.67 -17.75 14.21
N ARG A 70 13.01 -18.81 13.71
CA ARG A 70 12.49 -19.91 14.56
C ARG A 70 13.58 -20.82 15.08
N GLU A 71 14.55 -21.14 14.23
CA GLU A 71 15.60 -22.11 14.53
C GLU A 71 16.74 -21.48 15.33
N ASN A 72 17.17 -20.28 14.93
CA ASN A 72 18.39 -19.64 15.44
C ASN A 72 18.14 -18.30 16.16
N GLY A 73 16.90 -17.81 16.17
CA GLY A 73 16.57 -16.52 16.78
C GLY A 73 17.12 -15.31 16.04
N ASP A 74 17.38 -15.41 14.73
CA ASP A 74 17.94 -14.32 13.90
C ASP A 74 16.91 -13.20 13.61
N TRP A 75 16.52 -12.48 14.66
CA TRP A 75 15.61 -11.35 14.55
C TRP A 75 16.23 -10.17 13.79
N GLU A 76 17.56 -9.99 13.85
CA GLU A 76 18.22 -8.90 13.13
C GLU A 76 18.12 -9.12 11.61
N GLY A 77 18.40 -10.33 11.12
CA GLY A 77 18.28 -10.66 9.71
C GLY A 77 16.86 -10.47 9.19
N TRP A 78 15.86 -10.91 9.96
CA TRP A 78 14.45 -10.67 9.63
C TRP A 78 14.09 -9.18 9.63
N LEU A 79 14.43 -8.44 10.68
CA LEU A 79 14.09 -7.02 10.79
C LEU A 79 14.76 -6.20 9.69
N ARG A 80 16.00 -6.53 9.31
CA ARG A 80 16.69 -5.91 8.18
C ARG A 80 15.94 -6.14 6.88
N PHE A 81 15.56 -7.39 6.58
CA PHE A 81 14.76 -7.72 5.40
C PHE A 81 13.40 -6.99 5.40
N PHE A 82 12.70 -7.00 6.53
CA PHE A 82 11.41 -6.35 6.69
C PHE A 82 11.49 -4.84 6.44
N LEU A 83 12.48 -4.17 7.04
CA LEU A 83 12.67 -2.72 6.89
C LEU A 83 13.09 -2.34 5.46
N THR A 84 13.90 -3.17 4.79
CA THR A 84 14.21 -2.99 3.36
C THR A 84 12.92 -3.06 2.53
N GLY A 85 12.06 -4.04 2.78
CA GLY A 85 10.77 -4.13 2.10
C GLY A 85 9.88 -2.91 2.35
N VAL A 86 9.83 -2.40 3.59
CA VAL A 86 9.08 -1.19 3.92
C VAL A 86 9.62 0.00 3.13
N TYR A 87 10.94 0.14 3.02
CA TYR A 87 11.59 1.20 2.25
C TYR A 87 11.26 1.11 0.76
N GLU A 88 11.44 -0.06 0.14
CA GLU A 88 11.19 -0.27 -1.29
C GLU A 88 9.72 -0.05 -1.66
N VAL A 89 8.80 -0.55 -0.84
CA VAL A 89 7.35 -0.38 -1.07
C VAL A 89 6.94 1.06 -0.84
N SER A 90 7.53 1.76 0.13
CA SER A 90 7.27 3.19 0.34
C SER A 90 7.68 4.03 -0.87
N LEU A 91 8.87 3.76 -1.44
CA LEU A 91 9.33 4.41 -2.65
C LEU A 91 8.44 4.08 -3.86
N SER A 92 8.15 2.80 -4.03
CA SER A 92 7.34 2.31 -5.14
C SER A 92 5.88 2.77 -5.06
N ALA A 93 5.36 3.10 -3.88
CA ALA A 93 4.02 3.66 -3.71
C ALA A 93 3.97 5.17 -4.00
N ALA A 94 5.06 5.90 -3.78
CA ALA A 94 5.12 7.34 -4.00
C ALA A 94 5.02 7.73 -5.48
N ALA A 95 5.71 6.99 -6.37
CA ALA A 95 5.73 7.31 -7.80
C ALA A 95 4.37 7.15 -8.50
N PRO A 96 3.61 6.05 -8.35
CA PRO A 96 2.27 5.91 -8.90
C PRO A 96 1.28 6.93 -8.31
N ALA A 97 1.37 7.21 -7.01
CA ALA A 97 0.52 8.23 -6.38
C ALA A 97 0.73 9.61 -7.02
N ARG A 98 1.99 9.96 -7.31
CA ARG A 98 2.33 11.19 -8.03
C ARG A 98 1.78 11.18 -9.46
N ALA A 99 1.97 10.10 -10.19
CA ALA A 99 1.46 9.96 -11.56
C ALA A 99 -0.06 10.12 -11.65
N VAL A 100 -0.82 9.59 -10.67
CA VAL A 100 -2.28 9.77 -10.60
C VAL A 100 -2.65 11.24 -10.37
N LEU A 101 -1.95 11.94 -9.48
CA LEU A 101 -2.20 13.37 -9.25
C LEU A 101 -1.86 14.21 -10.48
N ASP A 102 -0.74 13.92 -11.13
CA ASP A 102 -0.32 14.60 -12.35
C ASP A 102 -1.31 14.35 -13.49
N LEU A 103 -1.81 13.12 -13.64
CA LEU A 103 -2.88 12.79 -14.58
C LEU A 103 -4.18 13.53 -14.26
N GLN A 104 -4.61 13.56 -12.99
CA GLN A 104 -5.80 14.32 -12.56
C GLN A 104 -5.67 15.82 -12.87
N SER A 105 -4.49 16.40 -12.65
CA SER A 105 -4.21 17.80 -12.95
C SER A 105 -4.25 18.10 -14.46
N SER A 106 -3.70 17.19 -15.27
CA SER A 106 -3.69 17.29 -16.73
C SER A 106 -5.09 17.16 -17.32
N VAL A 107 -5.87 16.18 -16.85
CA VAL A 107 -7.27 16.00 -17.25
C VAL A 107 -8.11 17.22 -16.87
N ARG A 108 -7.96 17.74 -15.64
CA ARG A 108 -8.67 18.96 -15.21
C ARG A 108 -8.33 20.16 -16.08
N SER A 109 -7.05 20.34 -16.41
CA SER A 109 -6.59 21.45 -17.25
C SER A 109 -7.14 21.36 -18.67
N GLU A 110 -7.17 20.16 -19.26
CA GLU A 110 -7.71 19.94 -20.60
C GLU A 110 -9.24 20.11 -20.64
N ILE A 111 -9.94 19.65 -19.60
CA ILE A 111 -11.38 19.89 -19.43
C ILE A 111 -11.65 21.40 -19.34
N SER A 112 -10.97 22.14 -18.45
CA SER A 112 -11.13 23.60 -18.35
C SER A 112 -10.83 24.31 -19.68
N ARG A 113 -9.77 23.90 -20.39
CA ARG A 113 -9.43 24.44 -21.71
C ARG A 113 -10.52 24.18 -22.75
N ARG A 114 -11.12 22.98 -22.76
CA ARG A 114 -12.22 22.64 -23.67
C ARG A 114 -13.52 23.33 -23.29
N PHE A 115 -13.81 23.51 -22.00
CA PHE A 115 -14.97 24.27 -21.54
C PHE A 115 -14.87 25.76 -21.92
N LEU A 116 -13.72 26.39 -21.74
CA LEU A 116 -13.48 27.77 -22.18
C LEU A 116 -13.61 27.96 -23.70
N LYS A 117 -13.35 26.89 -24.49
CA LYS A 117 -13.59 26.89 -25.95
C LYS A 117 -15.05 26.60 -26.34
N ASN A 118 -15.82 25.92 -25.48
CA ASN A 118 -17.18 25.44 -25.75
C ASN A 118 -18.28 26.24 -25.02
N ASP A 119 -17.96 27.39 -24.42
CA ASP A 119 -18.91 28.30 -23.75
C ASP A 119 -19.96 28.94 -24.71
N ALA A 120 -20.19 28.34 -25.87
CA ALA A 120 -21.36 28.52 -26.71
C ALA A 120 -22.49 27.50 -26.43
N ARG A 121 -22.27 26.40 -25.67
CA ARG A 121 -23.32 25.40 -25.37
C ARG A 121 -23.15 24.79 -23.97
N GLY A 122 -23.94 25.26 -23.01
CA GLY A 122 -23.81 24.97 -21.57
C GLY A 122 -23.89 23.50 -21.17
N SER A 123 -22.75 22.94 -20.72
CA SER A 123 -22.68 21.68 -19.97
C SER A 123 -22.00 21.95 -18.62
N SER A 124 -22.52 21.39 -17.53
CA SER A 124 -22.03 21.71 -16.17
C SER A 124 -20.72 20.97 -15.82
N PRO A 125 -19.70 21.63 -15.25
CA PRO A 125 -18.41 21.02 -14.85
C PRO A 125 -18.51 19.88 -13.81
N ALA A 126 -19.64 19.80 -13.10
CA ALA A 126 -19.83 18.85 -12.00
C ALA A 126 -19.89 17.38 -12.43
N ALA A 127 -20.37 17.09 -13.65
CA ALA A 127 -20.55 15.72 -14.11
C ALA A 127 -19.22 14.98 -14.35
N LEU A 128 -18.19 15.68 -14.82
CA LEU A 128 -16.88 15.10 -15.16
C LEU A 128 -15.99 14.84 -13.94
N LEU A 129 -16.13 15.63 -12.88
CA LEU A 129 -15.41 15.41 -11.61
C LEU A 129 -15.86 14.11 -10.92
N THR A 130 -17.10 13.70 -11.12
CA THR A 130 -17.64 12.44 -10.58
C THR A 130 -17.00 11.21 -11.24
N THR A 131 -16.76 11.26 -12.55
CA THR A 131 -16.09 10.18 -13.32
C THR A 131 -14.64 9.96 -12.87
N CYS A 132 -13.89 11.01 -12.51
CA CYS A 132 -12.53 10.84 -11.99
C CYS A 132 -12.47 10.18 -10.60
N ARG A 133 -13.58 10.20 -9.84
CA ARG A 133 -13.69 9.56 -8.52
C ARG A 133 -14.08 8.08 -8.61
N GLN A 134 -14.74 7.67 -9.69
CA GLN A 134 -15.10 6.28 -9.97
C GLN A 134 -14.63 5.91 -11.37
N PRO A 135 -13.46 5.28 -11.52
CA PRO A 135 -12.89 4.97 -12.83
C PRO A 135 -13.65 3.88 -13.60
N VAL A 136 -14.62 3.22 -12.95
CA VAL A 136 -15.52 2.25 -13.60
C VAL A 136 -16.86 2.93 -13.83
N GLY A 137 -17.12 3.32 -15.08
CA GLY A 137 -18.47 3.69 -15.50
C GLY A 137 -19.36 2.46 -15.43
N THR A 138 -20.34 2.45 -14.56
CA THR A 138 -21.46 1.51 -14.68
C THR A 138 -22.39 2.04 -15.76
N ASP A 139 -22.18 1.60 -17.00
CA ASP A 139 -23.22 1.68 -18.03
C ASP A 139 -24.40 0.82 -17.57
N ARG A 140 -25.56 1.44 -17.40
CA ARG A 140 -26.86 0.79 -17.34
C ARG A 140 -27.74 1.41 -18.42
#